data_AF-A0A661N0Y2-F1
#
_entry.id   AF-A0A661N0Y2-F1
#
_cell.length_a   1.000
_cell.length_b   1.000
_cell.length_c   1.000
_cell.angle_alpha   90.00
_cell.angle_beta   90.00
_cell.angle_gamma   90.00
#
_symmetry.space_group_name_H-M   'P 1'
#
loop_
_entity.id
_entity.type
_entity.pdbx_description
1 polymer ?
#
loop_
_entity_poly.entity_id
_entity_poly.type
_entity_poly.pdbx_seq_one_letter_code
_entity_poly.pdbx_strand_id
1 'polypeptide(L)' 'YIDTSAYTPERYPEALVRFMKGAGRHKVLFGSNFPMIQPAKCMGQLDALDLAEDVRRLFLYENAKKVFRLES' A
#
# COMPACT_ATOMS: atom_id res chain seq x y z
N TYR A 1 -7.36 -4.67 8.57
CA TYR A 1 -6.40 -4.16 7.58
C TYR A 1 -7.16 -3.26 6.64
N ILE A 2 -6.49 -2.29 6.03
CA ILE A 2 -7.03 -1.38 5.02
C ILE A 2 -6.42 -1.79 3.68
N ASP A 3 -7.28 -2.05 2.71
CA ASP A 3 -6.91 -2.25 1.31
C ASP A 3 -6.94 -0.89 0.58
N THR A 4 -6.06 -0.71 -0.40
CA THR A 4 -5.95 0.54 -1.17
C THR A 4 -6.36 0.40 -2.64
N SER A 5 -7.06 -0.68 -3.00
CA SER A 5 -7.45 -1.00 -4.37
C SER A 5 -8.45 -0.04 -5.01
N ALA A 6 -9.21 0.72 -4.21
CA ALA A 6 -10.22 1.64 -4.73
C ALA A 6 -9.66 2.81 -5.58
N TYR A 7 -8.40 3.22 -5.34
CA TYR A 7 -7.79 4.37 -5.99
C TYR A 7 -6.30 4.16 -6.28
N THR A 8 -5.72 5.00 -7.13
CA THR A 8 -4.26 5.03 -7.32
C THR A 8 -3.56 5.79 -6.19
N PRO A 9 -2.27 5.53 -5.91
CA PRO A 9 -1.55 6.12 -4.79
C PRO A 9 -1.61 7.65 -4.67
N GLU A 10 -1.53 8.39 -5.78
CA GLU A 10 -1.66 9.86 -5.77
C GLU A 10 -3.01 10.37 -5.26
N ARG A 11 -4.04 9.52 -5.24
CA ARG A 11 -5.40 9.86 -4.78
C ARG A 11 -5.66 9.42 -3.35
N TYR A 12 -4.70 8.83 -2.65
CA TYR A 12 -4.88 8.45 -1.26
C TYR A 12 -5.08 9.70 -0.40
N PRO A 13 -6.12 9.72 0.46
CA PRO A 13 -6.31 10.83 1.39
C PRO A 13 -5.07 11.04 2.25
N GLU A 14 -4.70 12.30 2.50
CA GLU A 14 -3.49 12.62 3.27
C GLU A 14 -3.49 11.95 4.66
N ALA A 15 -4.67 11.87 5.30
CA ALA A 15 -4.83 11.19 6.58
C ALA A 15 -4.45 9.69 6.51
N LEU A 16 -4.75 9.01 5.40
CA LEU A 16 -4.35 7.62 5.19
C LEU A 16 -2.83 7.53 5.04
N VAL A 17 -2.22 8.42 4.24
CA VAL A 17 -0.77 8.44 4.05
C VAL A 17 -0.03 8.70 5.37
N ARG A 18 -0.49 9.67 6.16
CA ARG A 18 0.05 9.93 7.52
C ARG A 18 -0.10 8.72 8.43
N PHE A 19 -1.24 8.03 8.38
CA PHE A 19 -1.46 6.80 9.14
C PHE A 19 -0.50 5.68 8.72
N MET A 20 -0.30 5.49 7.40
CA MET A 20 0.65 4.51 6.84
C MET A 20 2.08 4.77 7.32
N LYS A 21 2.51 6.04 7.41
CA LYS A 21 3.85 6.41 7.90
C LYS A 21 4.03 6.18 9.42
N GLY A 22 2.95 6.07 10.19
CA GLY A 22 2.99 5.96 11.66
C GLY A 22 2.38 4.65 12.18
N ALA A 23 1.38 4.79 13.06
CA ALA A 23 0.74 3.67 13.75
C ALA A 23 0.10 2.63 12.80
N GLY A 24 -0.21 3.02 11.56
CA GLY A 24 -0.84 2.21 10.55
C GLY A 24 0.10 1.40 9.66
N ARG A 25 1.42 1.51 9.81
CA ARG A 25 2.40 0.88 8.90
C ARG A 25 2.23 -0.64 8.74
N HIS A 26 1.70 -1.33 9.77
CA HIS A 26 1.41 -2.77 9.74
C HIS A 26 -0.05 -3.11 9.45
N LYS A 27 -0.86 -2.16 9.00
CA LYS A 27 -2.31 -2.29 8.86
C LYS A 27 -2.82 -1.97 7.47
N VAL A 28 -1.98 -1.48 6.56
CA VAL A 28 -2.36 -1.12 5.18
C VAL A 28 -1.70 -2.07 4.19
N LEU A 29 -2.49 -2.50 3.19
CA LEU A 29 -2.11 -3.45 2.14
C LEU A 29 -2.20 -2.77 0.78
N PHE A 30 -1.20 -2.96 -0.06
CA PHE A 30 -1.27 -2.57 -1.46
C PHE A 30 -2.30 -3.41 -2.21
N GLY A 31 -3.17 -2.73 -2.94
CA GLY A 31 -4.07 -3.34 -3.92
C GLY A 31 -4.19 -2.43 -5.13
N SER A 32 -4.20 -3.00 -6.34
CA SER A 32 -4.39 -2.21 -7.56
C SER A 32 -5.83 -2.25 -8.09
N ASN A 33 -6.67 -3.22 -7.72
CA ASN A 33 -7.97 -3.46 -8.40
C ASN A 33 -7.81 -3.78 -9.91
N PHE A 34 -6.86 -4.65 -10.25
CA PHE A 34 -6.78 -5.19 -11.62
C PHE A 34 -8.04 -6.03 -11.92
N PRO A 35 -8.65 -5.92 -13.12
CA PRO A 35 -8.16 -5.26 -14.33
C PRO A 35 -8.49 -3.76 -14.47
N MET A 36 -9.29 -3.19 -13.56
CA MET A 36 -9.79 -1.82 -13.66
C MET A 36 -8.67 -0.77 -13.57
N ILE A 37 -7.66 -1.01 -12.74
CA ILE A 37 -6.47 -0.17 -12.64
C ILE A 37 -5.24 -1.07 -12.78
N GLN A 38 -4.38 -0.73 -13.73
CA GLN A 38 -3.16 -1.47 -14.03
C GLN A 38 -2.17 -1.38 -12.86
N PRO A 39 -1.60 -2.52 -12.39
CA PRO A 39 -0.60 -2.51 -11.33
C PRO A 39 0.57 -1.57 -11.62
N ALA A 40 1.06 -1.55 -12.88
CA ALA A 40 2.15 -0.66 -13.30
C ALA A 40 1.83 0.82 -13.07
N LYS A 41 0.57 1.23 -13.25
CA LYS A 41 0.12 2.61 -12.96
C LYS A 41 0.22 2.91 -11.47
N CYS A 42 -0.23 2.00 -10.60
CA CYS A 42 -0.10 2.20 -9.16
C CYS A 42 1.37 2.23 -8.73
N MET A 43 2.21 1.32 -9.26
CA MET A 43 3.64 1.28 -8.93
C MET A 43 4.37 2.57 -9.30
N GLY A 44 4.04 3.17 -10.45
CA GLY A 44 4.62 4.43 -10.91
C GLY A 44 4.22 5.66 -10.08
N GLN A 45 3.24 5.54 -9.19
CA GLN A 45 2.74 6.62 -8.33
C GLN A 45 3.17 6.48 -6.86
N LEU A 46 3.93 5.45 -6.51
CA LEU A 46 4.29 5.19 -5.11
C LEU A 46 5.15 6.29 -4.49
N ASP A 47 5.99 6.95 -5.27
CA ASP A 47 6.89 7.98 -4.76
C ASP A 47 6.12 9.21 -4.26
N ALA A 48 4.89 9.44 -4.74
CA ALA A 48 4.00 10.48 -4.22
C ALA A 48 3.58 10.28 -2.75
N LEU A 49 3.72 9.05 -2.22
CA LEU A 49 3.41 8.74 -0.83
C LEU A 49 4.54 9.11 0.13
N ASP A 50 5.77 9.31 -0.38
CA ASP A 50 6.96 9.66 0.41
C ASP A 50 7.14 8.73 1.63
N LEU A 51 7.01 7.42 1.39
CA LEU A 51 7.16 6.40 2.44
C LEU A 51 8.65 6.09 2.64
N ALA A 52 9.05 5.96 3.91
CA ALA A 52 10.33 5.33 4.25
C ALA A 52 10.39 3.90 3.67
N GLU A 53 11.60 3.43 3.36
CA GLU A 53 11.79 2.16 2.65
C GLU A 53 11.17 0.95 3.38
N ASP A 54 11.29 0.91 4.70
CA ASP A 54 10.69 -0.11 5.55
C ASP A 54 9.15 -0.09 5.47
N VAL A 55 8.54 1.09 5.55
CA VAL A 55 7.08 1.27 5.41
C VAL A 55 6.62 0.90 4.00
N ARG A 56 7.40 1.22 2.98
CA ARG A 56 7.10 0.83 1.59
C ARG A 56 7.09 -0.69 1.43
N ARG A 57 8.04 -1.42 2.00
CA ARG A 57 8.07 -2.90 1.97
C ARG A 57 6.89 -3.51 2.74
N LEU A 58 6.56 -2.97 3.91
CA LEU A 58 5.38 -3.36 4.68
C LEU A 58 4.10 -3.24 3.87
N PHE A 59 3.89 -2.08 3.25
CA PHE A 59 2.72 -1.79 2.42
C PHE A 59 2.64 -2.69 1.18
N LEU A 60 3.75 -2.84 0.45
CA LEU A 60 3.76 -3.57 -0.83
C LEU A 60 3.60 -5.07 -0.67
N TYR A 61 4.20 -5.69 0.35
CA TYR A 61 4.17 -7.15 0.44
C TYR A 61 4.27 -7.76 1.84
N GLU A 62 4.99 -7.18 2.81
CA GLU A 62 5.22 -7.89 4.09
C GLU A 62 3.94 -7.99 4.93
N ASN A 63 3.10 -6.96 4.93
CA ASN A 63 1.80 -7.03 5.61
C ASN A 63 0.91 -8.10 4.97
N ALA A 64 0.92 -8.20 3.64
CA ALA A 64 0.15 -9.21 2.92
C ALA A 64 0.65 -10.62 3.24
N LYS A 65 1.98 -10.84 3.24
CA LYS A 65 2.58 -12.12 3.63
C LYS A 65 2.12 -12.58 5.01
N LYS A 66 2.13 -11.67 6.00
CA LYS A 66 1.68 -11.96 7.36
C LYS A 66 0.17 -12.28 7.44
N VAL A 67 -0.67 -11.50 6.76
CA VAL A 67 -2.13 -11.66 6.81
C VAL A 67 -2.57 -12.94 6.15
N PHE A 68 -2.05 -13.22 4.96
CA PHE A 68 -2.43 -14.36 4.16
C PHE A 68 -1.58 -15.60 4.45
N ARG A 69 -0.66 -15.53 5.42
CA ARG A 69 0.25 -16.61 5.84
C ARG A 69 1.02 -17.20 4.65
N LEU A 70 1.60 -16.32 3.84
CA LEU A 70 2.33 -16.68 2.62
C LEU A 70 3.80 -17.01 2.86
N GLU A 71 4.18 -17.31 4.11
CA GLU A 71 5.53 -17.78 4.40
C GLU A 71 5.62 -19.26 4.06
N SER A 72 6.45 -19.56 3.06
CA SER A 72 6.91 -20.90 2.66
C SER A 72 8.34 -21.09 3.09
#